data_AF-A0A939Y8T7-F1
#
_entry.id   AF-A0A939Y8T7-F1
#
_cell.length_a   1.000
_cell.length_b   1.000
_cell.length_c   1.000
_cell.angle_alpha   90.00
_cell.angle_beta   90.00
_cell.angle_gamma   90.00
#
_symmetry.space_group_name_H-M   'P 1'
#
loop_
_entity.id
_entity.type
_entity.pdbx_description
1 polymer ?
#
loop_
_entity_poly.entity_id
_entity_poly.type
_entity_poly.pdbx_seq_one_letter_code
_entity_poly.pdbx_strand_id
1 'polypeptide(L)'
;MANKRNRYRVLRAVYGALCGVLFQFAFQLPQTMTLQTVLIFCVMFAYLIPSVITVEYIKSHEINGIKPFMADEAAFFCPAAFLACIIAELVFSALSASQSETDFSGMGTLIFCLSGVILTAAFWLVYFIVDKAYKKTE
;
A
#
# COMPACT_ATOMS: atom_id res chain seq x y z
N MET A 1 8.89 11.12 22.76
CA MET A 1 8.33 10.02 21.92
C MET A 1 7.42 10.51 20.78
N ALA A 2 6.64 11.59 20.94
CA ALA A 2 5.72 12.10 19.91
C ALA A 2 6.38 12.43 18.54
N ASN A 3 7.58 13.00 18.54
CA ASN A 3 8.29 13.38 17.29
C ASN A 3 8.68 12.15 16.44
N LYS A 4 9.13 11.05 17.07
CA LYS A 4 9.45 9.79 16.35
C LYS A 4 8.20 9.15 15.72
N ARG A 5 7.07 9.17 16.45
CA ARG A 5 5.79 8.65 15.93
C ARG A 5 5.27 9.47 14.76
N ASN A 6 5.40 10.79 14.80
CA ASN A 6 4.99 11.66 13.70
C ASN A 6 5.86 11.45 12.45
N ARG A 7 7.19 11.34 12.61
CA ARG A 7 8.10 11.01 11.50
C ARG A 7 7.73 9.68 10.84
N TYR A 8 7.38 8.68 11.64
CA TYR A 8 6.97 7.37 11.15
C TYR A 8 5.65 7.41 10.36
N ARG A 9 4.65 8.16 10.84
CA ARG A 9 3.38 8.38 10.13
C ARG A 9 3.59 9.10 8.80
N VAL A 10 4.45 10.12 8.76
CA VAL A 10 4.80 10.84 7.53
C VAL A 10 5.50 9.91 6.53
N LEU A 11 6.48 9.13 6.99
CA LEU A 11 7.19 8.17 6.13
C LEU A 11 6.22 7.17 5.49
N ARG A 12 5.27 6.66 6.27
CA ARG A 12 4.22 5.75 5.77
C ARG A 12 3.30 6.43 4.76
N ALA A 13 2.85 7.65 5.04
CA ALA A 13 2.02 8.39 4.10
C ALA A 13 2.74 8.62 2.77
N VAL A 14 4.02 9.00 2.81
CA VAL A 14 4.86 9.17 1.62
C VAL A 14 5.01 7.84 0.86
N TYR A 15 5.28 6.75 1.57
CA TYR A 15 5.41 5.43 0.94
C TYR A 15 4.09 4.96 0.31
N GLY A 16 2.96 5.23 0.98
CA GLY A 16 1.62 4.99 0.43
C GLY A 16 1.39 5.76 -0.84
N ALA A 17 1.68 7.06 -0.84
CA ALA A 17 1.56 7.90 -2.01
C ALA A 17 2.40 7.37 -3.19
N LEU A 18 3.67 7.00 -2.94
CA LEU A 18 4.55 6.42 -3.96
C LEU A 18 3.98 5.12 -4.54
N CYS A 19 3.48 4.22 -3.68
CA CYS A 19 2.87 2.99 -4.14
C CYS A 19 1.60 3.23 -4.98
N GLY A 20 0.78 4.21 -4.60
CA GLY A 20 -0.40 4.62 -5.38
C GLY A 20 -0.04 5.11 -6.77
N VAL A 21 0.96 5.99 -6.86
CA VAL A 21 1.45 6.48 -8.15
C VAL A 21 1.99 5.33 -9.01
N LEU A 22 2.82 4.45 -8.44
CA LEU A 22 3.40 3.31 -9.15
C LEU A 22 2.34 2.31 -9.63
N PHE A 23 1.29 2.12 -8.86
CA PHE A 23 0.19 1.24 -9.26
C PHE A 23 -0.58 1.81 -10.44
N GLN A 24 -0.84 3.13 -10.45
CA GLN A 24 -1.49 3.78 -11.58
C GLN A 24 -0.63 3.67 -12.85
N PHE A 25 0.68 3.84 -12.72
CA PHE A 25 1.62 3.60 -13.81
C PHE A 25 1.58 2.15 -14.32
N ALA A 26 1.50 1.17 -13.42
CA ALA A 26 1.39 -0.24 -13.79
C ALA A 26 0.13 -0.55 -14.58
N PHE A 27 -0.96 0.21 -14.37
CA PHE A 27 -2.19 0.08 -15.14
C PHE A 27 -2.17 0.79 -16.49
N GLN A 28 -1.43 1.88 -16.63
CA GLN A 28 -1.55 2.79 -17.77
C GLN A 28 -0.39 2.72 -18.77
N LEU A 29 0.82 2.36 -18.34
CA LEU A 29 2.00 2.32 -19.23
C LEU A 29 2.18 1.03 -20.04
N PRO A 30 1.87 -0.17 -19.54
CA PRO A 30 2.25 -1.40 -20.25
C PRO A 30 1.38 -1.64 -21.48
N GLN A 31 2.03 -1.90 -22.62
CA GLN A 31 1.35 -2.16 -23.89
C GLN A 31 0.70 -3.55 -23.97
N THR A 32 1.02 -4.45 -23.03
CA THR A 32 0.49 -5.82 -23.00
C THR A 32 -0.07 -6.17 -21.63
N MET A 33 -1.14 -6.96 -21.62
CA MET A 33 -1.81 -7.45 -20.40
C MET A 33 -0.86 -8.26 -19.50
N THR A 34 0.09 -8.99 -20.09
CA THR A 34 1.09 -9.75 -19.34
C THR A 34 2.03 -8.83 -18.56
N LEU A 35 2.56 -7.78 -19.19
CA LEU A 35 3.46 -6.84 -18.54
C LEU A 35 2.73 -6.01 -17.46
N GLN A 36 1.48 -5.62 -17.74
CA GLN A 36 0.59 -4.98 -16.77
C GLN A 36 0.39 -5.85 -15.53
N THR A 37 0.08 -7.13 -15.73
CA THR A 37 -0.14 -8.07 -14.62
C THR A 37 1.12 -8.23 -13.76
N VAL A 38 2.28 -8.41 -14.39
CA VAL A 38 3.57 -8.55 -13.67
C VAL A 38 3.87 -7.30 -12.84
N LEU A 39 3.72 -6.11 -13.41
CA LEU A 39 3.98 -4.85 -12.70
C LEU A 39 3.01 -4.64 -11.55
N ILE A 40 1.72 -4.96 -11.74
CA ILE A 40 0.72 -4.93 -10.66
C ILE A 40 1.16 -5.83 -9.51
N PHE A 41 1.57 -7.08 -9.79
CA PHE A 41 2.07 -7.98 -8.74
C PHE A 41 3.30 -7.42 -8.03
N CYS A 42 4.27 -6.86 -8.76
CA CYS A 42 5.45 -6.24 -8.15
C CYS A 42 5.08 -5.09 -7.20
N VAL A 43 4.16 -4.21 -7.60
CA VAL A 43 3.69 -3.10 -6.75
C VAL A 43 2.89 -3.62 -5.55
N MET A 44 2.10 -4.69 -5.72
CA MET A 44 1.38 -5.35 -4.61
C MET A 44 2.34 -5.94 -3.57
N PHE A 45 3.47 -6.52 -3.98
CA PHE A 45 4.50 -6.98 -3.04
C PHE A 45 5.22 -5.83 -2.35
N ALA A 46 5.53 -4.74 -3.08
CA ALA A 46 6.12 -3.55 -2.48
C ALA A 46 5.21 -2.95 -1.39
N TYR A 47 3.89 -3.11 -1.55
CA TYR A 47 2.87 -2.69 -0.58
C TYR A 47 3.02 -3.33 0.81
N LEU A 48 3.70 -4.48 0.92
CA LEU A 48 3.94 -5.17 2.18
C LEU A 48 5.13 -4.63 2.97
N ILE A 49 6.03 -3.87 2.33
CA ILE A 49 7.27 -3.37 2.94
C ILE A 49 6.99 -2.53 4.20
N PRO A 50 6.01 -1.60 4.22
CA PRO A 50 5.66 -0.86 5.43
C PRO A 50 5.23 -1.76 6.58
N SER A 51 4.45 -2.81 6.30
CA SER A 51 3.96 -3.75 7.31
C SER A 51 5.11 -4.56 7.91
N VAL A 52 6.09 -4.96 7.09
CA VAL A 52 7.31 -5.62 7.57
C VAL A 52 8.14 -4.69 8.48
N ILE A 53 8.41 -3.46 8.04
CA ILE A 53 9.12 -2.46 8.84
C ILE A 53 8.39 -2.19 10.17
N THR A 54 7.06 -2.22 10.15
CA THR A 54 6.23 -2.07 11.35
C THR A 54 6.48 -3.17 12.37
N VAL A 55 6.49 -4.41 11.91
CA VAL A 55 6.72 -5.56 12.77
C VAL A 55 8.13 -5.50 13.38
N GLU A 56 9.15 -5.17 12.60
CA GLU A 56 10.51 -5.00 13.11
C GLU A 56 10.61 -3.86 14.12
N TYR A 57 9.91 -2.75 13.88
CA TYR A 57 9.85 -1.63 14.82
C TYR A 57 9.19 -2.02 16.15
N ILE A 58 8.07 -2.75 16.11
CA ILE A 58 7.38 -3.23 17.32
C ILE A 58 8.28 -4.17 18.12
N LYS A 59 8.95 -5.12 17.44
CA LYS A 59 9.87 -6.09 18.07
C LYS A 59 11.07 -5.41 18.72
N SER A 60 11.72 -4.48 18.01
CA SER A 60 12.92 -3.79 18.49
C SER A 60 12.68 -2.84 19.68
N HIS A 61 11.45 -2.37 19.87
CA HIS A 61 11.09 -1.43 20.93
C HIS A 61 10.19 -2.05 22.01
N GLU A 62 10.05 -3.38 22.04
CA GLU A 62 9.25 -4.14 23.02
C GLU A 62 7.83 -3.58 23.22
N ILE A 63 7.20 -3.11 22.13
CA ILE A 63 5.93 -2.40 22.25
C ILE A 63 4.80 -3.39 22.46
N ASN A 64 4.20 -3.34 23.65
CA ASN A 64 3.04 -4.16 24.01
C ASN A 64 1.78 -3.69 23.26
N GLY A 65 1.63 -4.13 22.01
CA GLY A 65 0.39 -3.98 21.25
C GLY A 65 0.60 -3.60 19.79
N ILE A 66 0.16 -4.49 18.91
CA ILE A 66 0.19 -4.37 17.45
C ILE A 66 -1.00 -3.54 16.91
N LYS A 67 -2.15 -3.61 17.60
CA LYS A 67 -3.41 -2.94 17.21
C LYS A 67 -3.26 -1.44 16.88
N PRO A 68 -2.59 -0.60 17.70
CA PRO A 68 -2.45 0.82 17.37
C PRO A 68 -1.58 1.05 16.12
N PHE A 69 -0.66 0.14 15.79
CA PHE A 69 0.18 0.25 14.59
C PHE A 69 -0.54 -0.19 13.32
N MET A 70 -1.43 -1.19 13.43
CA MET A 70 -2.35 -1.58 12.37
C MET A 70 -3.31 -0.43 12.04
N ALA A 71 -3.87 0.21 13.08
CA ALA A 71 -4.74 1.36 12.91
C ALA A 71 -3.99 2.55 12.30
N ASP A 72 -2.77 2.86 12.77
CA ASP A 72 -1.91 3.89 12.17
C ASP A 72 -1.48 3.50 10.73
N GLU A 73 -1.50 2.23 10.34
CA GLU A 73 -1.22 1.81 8.97
C GLU A 73 -2.41 2.09 8.08
N ALA A 74 -3.58 1.57 8.45
CA ALA A 74 -4.82 1.84 7.74
C ALA A 74 -5.17 3.34 7.66
N ALA A 75 -4.81 4.15 8.67
CA ALA A 75 -5.18 5.57 8.73
C ALA A 75 -4.24 6.50 7.97
N PHE A 76 -2.97 6.13 7.75
CA PHE A 76 -2.00 7.01 7.09
C PHE A 76 -1.50 6.46 5.75
N PHE A 77 -1.42 5.14 5.60
CA PHE A 77 -0.95 4.52 4.38
C PHE A 77 -2.07 4.45 3.32
N CYS A 78 -3.21 3.84 3.65
CA CYS A 78 -4.31 3.65 2.69
C CYS A 78 -4.87 4.97 2.13
N PRO A 79 -5.14 6.03 2.94
CA PRO A 79 -5.67 7.28 2.41
C PRO A 79 -4.66 8.03 1.54
N ALA A 80 -3.39 8.01 1.92
CA ALA A 80 -2.34 8.66 1.13
C ALA A 80 -2.13 7.95 -0.22
N ALA A 81 -2.17 6.61 -0.22
CA ALA A 81 -2.07 5.81 -1.42
C ALA A 81 -3.29 6.00 -2.34
N PHE A 82 -4.51 6.03 -1.78
CA PHE A 82 -5.73 6.31 -2.52
C PHE A 82 -5.72 7.70 -3.16
N LEU A 83 -5.38 8.73 -2.38
CA LEU A 83 -5.32 10.10 -2.88
C LEU A 83 -4.27 10.23 -3.98
N ALA A 84 -3.10 9.60 -3.83
CA ALA A 84 -2.06 9.63 -4.84
C ALA A 84 -2.44 8.87 -6.12
N CYS A 85 -3.18 7.76 -6.02
CA CYS A 85 -3.78 7.09 -7.17
C CYS A 85 -4.74 8.02 -7.92
N ILE A 86 -5.67 8.68 -7.21
CA ILE A 86 -6.61 9.62 -7.83
C ILE A 86 -5.86 10.76 -8.52
N ILE A 87 -4.87 11.36 -7.84
CA ILE A 87 -4.09 12.46 -8.42
C ILE A 87 -3.32 11.98 -9.65
N ALA A 88 -2.66 10.83 -9.58
CA ALA A 88 -1.97 10.25 -10.73
C ALA A 88 -2.95 10.01 -11.87
N GLU A 89 -4.11 9.40 -11.58
CA GLU A 89 -5.18 9.19 -12.55
C GLU A 89 -5.59 10.49 -13.21
N LEU A 90 -5.89 11.55 -12.44
CA LEU A 90 -6.25 12.90 -12.92
C LEU A 90 -5.16 13.55 -13.79
N VAL A 91 -3.89 13.38 -13.42
CA VAL A 91 -2.75 13.92 -14.17
C VAL A 91 -2.59 13.19 -15.50
N PHE A 92 -2.60 11.86 -15.50
CA PHE A 92 -2.52 11.10 -16.75
C PHE A 92 -3.70 11.36 -17.65
N SER A 93 -4.89 11.46 -17.08
CA SER A 93 -6.07 11.77 -17.84
C SER A 93 -6.04 13.14 -18.50
N ALA A 94 -5.54 14.16 -17.82
CA ALA A 94 -5.31 15.48 -18.40
C ALA A 94 -4.23 15.45 -19.51
N LEU A 95 -3.19 14.62 -19.36
CA LEU A 95 -2.13 14.46 -20.37
C LEU A 95 -2.63 13.68 -21.60
N SER A 96 -3.41 12.61 -21.38
CA SER A 96 -3.98 11.74 -22.43
C SER A 96 -5.16 12.36 -23.16
N ALA A 97 -5.86 13.36 -22.60
CA ALA A 97 -6.88 14.11 -23.35
C ALA A 97 -6.31 14.82 -24.61
N SER A 98 -4.98 14.91 -24.73
CA SER A 98 -4.28 15.36 -25.95
C SER A 98 -3.99 14.23 -26.97
N GLN A 99 -4.23 12.97 -26.62
CA GLN A 99 -4.05 11.77 -27.45
C GLN A 99 -5.30 10.89 -27.35
N SER A 100 -6.13 10.91 -28.40
CA SER A 100 -7.27 9.99 -28.55
C SER A 100 -6.87 8.54 -28.28
N GLU A 101 -7.68 7.77 -27.55
CA GLU A 101 -7.63 6.30 -27.39
C GLU A 101 -7.02 5.69 -26.11
N THR A 102 -7.28 6.25 -24.92
CA THR A 102 -7.26 5.39 -23.72
C THR A 102 -8.57 5.53 -22.96
N ASP A 103 -9.40 4.50 -23.05
CA ASP A 103 -10.63 4.37 -22.26
C ASP A 103 -10.29 4.40 -20.77
N PHE A 104 -10.67 5.51 -20.15
CA PHE A 104 -10.63 5.66 -18.71
C PHE A 104 -11.70 4.80 -18.09
N SER A 105 -11.30 3.87 -17.25
CA SER A 105 -12.16 3.47 -16.16
C SER A 105 -11.37 3.58 -14.87
N GLY A 106 -11.91 4.30 -13.88
CA GLY A 106 -11.37 4.37 -12.52
C GLY A 106 -11.30 3.01 -11.80
N MET A 107 -11.44 1.90 -12.53
CA MET A 107 -11.19 0.54 -12.09
C MET A 107 -9.75 0.35 -11.61
N GLY A 108 -8.75 1.03 -12.18
CA GLY A 108 -7.36 0.95 -11.68
C GLY A 108 -7.25 1.37 -10.21
N THR A 109 -7.76 2.55 -9.88
CA THR A 109 -7.80 3.07 -8.50
C THR A 109 -8.62 2.17 -7.57
N LEU A 110 -9.72 1.61 -8.06
CA LEU A 110 -10.59 0.71 -7.29
C LEU A 110 -9.92 -0.64 -6.99
N ILE A 111 -9.28 -1.25 -7.99
CA ILE A 111 -8.51 -2.49 -7.85
C ILE A 111 -7.33 -2.26 -6.91
N PHE A 112 -6.66 -1.11 -6.98
CA PHE A 112 -5.58 -0.76 -6.05
C PHE A 112 -6.04 -0.75 -4.60
N CYS A 113 -7.14 -0.05 -4.32
CA CYS A 113 -7.64 0.08 -2.96
C CYS A 113 -8.05 -1.27 -2.39
N LEU A 114 -8.78 -2.06 -3.18
CA LEU A 114 -9.22 -3.39 -2.77
C LEU A 114 -8.02 -4.31 -2.56
N SER A 115 -7.08 -4.36 -3.50
CA SER A 115 -5.89 -5.21 -3.39
C SER A 115 -5.00 -4.81 -2.22
N GLY A 116 -4.77 -3.51 -2.00
CA GLY A 116 -3.99 -2.99 -0.90
C GLY A 116 -4.61 -3.31 0.47
N VAL A 117 -5.92 -3.13 0.62
CA VAL A 117 -6.65 -3.47 1.85
C VAL A 117 -6.62 -4.98 2.12
N ILE A 118 -6.87 -5.80 1.09
CA ILE A 118 -6.85 -7.26 1.19
C ILE A 118 -5.46 -7.77 1.58
N LEU A 119 -4.39 -7.28 0.93
CA LEU A 119 -3.01 -7.68 1.25
C LEU A 119 -2.61 -7.27 2.67
N THR A 120 -2.94 -6.05 3.09
CA THR A 120 -2.63 -5.57 4.44
C THR A 120 -3.37 -6.41 5.47
N ALA A 121 -4.66 -6.70 5.26
CA ALA A 121 -5.45 -7.56 6.13
C ALA A 121 -4.90 -9.00 6.19
N ALA A 122 -4.54 -9.57 5.03
CA ALA A 122 -3.97 -10.91 4.94
C ALA A 122 -2.62 -11.00 5.66
N PHE A 123 -1.73 -10.02 5.47
CA PHE A 123 -0.44 -9.94 6.16
C PHE A 123 -0.63 -9.98 7.68
N TRP A 124 -1.49 -9.10 8.21
CA TRP A 124 -1.72 -9.05 9.65
C TRP A 124 -2.39 -10.31 10.19
N LEU A 125 -3.32 -10.90 9.43
CA LEU A 125 -3.96 -12.17 9.80
C LEU A 125 -2.94 -13.31 9.88
N VAL A 126 -2.05 -13.43 8.89
CA VAL A 126 -0.95 -14.42 8.91
C VAL A 126 -0.02 -14.14 10.10
N TYR A 127 0.35 -12.89 10.33
CA TYR A 127 1.18 -12.51 11.47
C TYR A 127 0.55 -12.95 12.80
N PHE A 128 -0.75 -12.72 13.01
CA PHE A 128 -1.45 -13.15 14.23
C PHE A 128 -1.50 -14.67 14.40
N ILE A 129 -1.72 -15.41 13.31
CA ILE A 129 -1.73 -16.89 13.36
C ILE A 129 -0.35 -17.40 13.76
N VAL A 130 0.71 -16.87 13.14
CA VAL A 130 2.09 -17.27 13.41
C VAL A 130 2.53 -16.89 14.82
N ASP A 131 2.26 -15.65 15.26
CA ASP A 131 2.58 -15.17 16.61
C ASP A 131 1.86 -16.01 17.70
N LYS A 132 0.58 -16.34 17.48
CA LYS A 132 -0.19 -17.18 18.40
C LYS A 132 0.32 -18.62 18.43
N ALA A 133 0.75 -19.17 17.29
CA ALA A 133 1.34 -20.49 17.23
C ALA A 133 2.66 -20.56 18.02
N TYR A 134 3.52 -19.55 17.86
CA TYR A 134 4.82 -19.47 18.54
C TYR A 134 4.69 -19.38 20.07
N LYS A 135 3.75 -18.56 20.55
CA LYS A 135 3.47 -18.42 22.00
C LYS A 135 2.84 -19.65 22.66
N LYS A 136 2.34 -20.61 21.88
CA LYS A 136 1.75 -21.85 22.40
C LYS A 136 2.79 -22.97 22.58
N THR A 137 3.99 -22.77 22.03
CA THR A 137 5.13 -23.70 22.09
C THR A 137 6.16 -23.33 23.16
N GLU A 138 6.07 -22.15 23.77
CA GLU A 138 6.78 -21.76 24.99
C GLU A 138 5.92 -22.06 26.23
#